data_AF-A0A1I6QD54-F1
#
_entry.id   AF-A0A1I6QD54-F1
#
_cell.length_a   1.000
_cell.length_b   1.000
_cell.length_c   1.000
_cell.angle_alpha   90.00
_cell.angle_beta   90.00
_cell.angle_gamma   90.00
#
_symmetry.space_group_name_H-M   'P 1'
#
loop_
_entity.id
_entity.type
_entity.pdbx_description
1 polymer ?
#
loop_
_entity_poly.entity_id
_entity_poly.type
_entity_poly.pdbx_seq_one_letter_code
_entity_poly.pdbx_strand_id
1 'polypeptide(L)'
;MTSLGSAGPKVQVKERAGLALNDEFLRKAVKFTTERLRGGKKLASEEHGRWEEWREQGRQIRLHTIAHLDYYLNLFVENARANGVHVHFADTGEEAVRIALQIAEHRGAKSVVKSKSMVSEELHLNHALEEAGIEAIETDLGEYIIQLAGEMPSHIVIPAIHKNRYQIAELLSEVAGETLPPDTTVLAGFVRKILRERFLDADIGMTGCNFAIAETGSMVLFENEGNARMVSTLPKTQITLMGMERIIPSWTDLEVMATLLPRSATGQRITMYMSGITGPKRDEDADGPEQMHMIIVDNGRSLQLGDPEFQELLNCIRCGACLNACPVYRHIGGHAYGSTYSGPIGAVLTPALNKNVAEWDDIANASSLCGACYEACPVKIPLHDMLVALRRRKVEGGHGNKVETAGMKAYAAVVSKSSRFGAALKAGQLGQKLVVKNGEITLKAGPLKGWNSYRVTPSLAKTSFRQSWERLKSEIKDEAPEMEPNLVARLQAIVEARAAGGRKQI
;
A
#
# COMPACT_ATOMS: atom_id res chain seq x y z
N MET A 1 27.53 -9.78 15.60
CA MET A 1 26.55 -10.07 14.54
C MET A 1 26.09 -8.73 14.01
N THR A 2 26.55 -8.37 12.81
CA THR A 2 26.29 -7.07 12.16
C THR A 2 24.78 -6.83 12.08
N SER A 3 24.34 -5.73 12.69
CA SER A 3 22.97 -5.23 12.58
C SER A 3 22.58 -5.14 11.12
N LEU A 4 21.33 -5.51 10.81
CA LEU A 4 20.67 -5.21 9.54
C LEU A 4 20.41 -3.69 9.49
N GLY A 5 21.47 -2.89 9.50
CA GLY A 5 21.42 -1.50 9.09
C GLY A 5 20.84 -1.47 7.69
N SER A 6 19.81 -0.65 7.51
CA SER A 6 19.07 -0.44 6.28
C SER A 6 20.00 -0.51 5.06
N ALA A 7 19.93 -1.63 4.33
CA ALA A 7 20.56 -1.72 3.03
C ALA A 7 19.94 -0.62 2.17
N GLY A 8 20.68 0.45 1.90
CA GLY A 8 20.22 1.58 1.12
C GLY A 8 19.71 1.16 -0.27
N PRO A 9 19.16 2.10 -1.07
CA PRO A 9 18.55 1.85 -2.38
C PRO A 9 19.46 1.12 -3.39
N LYS A 10 20.75 0.94 -3.09
CA LYS A 10 21.74 0.25 -3.93
C LYS A 10 21.57 -1.28 -4.03
N VAL A 11 20.87 -1.93 -3.09
CA VAL A 11 20.61 -3.38 -3.14
C VAL A 11 19.31 -3.62 -3.91
N GLN A 12 19.25 -4.60 -4.82
CA GLN A 12 18.01 -4.88 -5.56
C GLN A 12 16.95 -5.52 -4.65
N VAL A 13 15.67 -5.25 -4.92
CA VAL A 13 14.51 -5.87 -4.25
C VAL A 13 14.60 -7.39 -4.23
N LYS A 14 15.19 -7.99 -5.27
CA LYS A 14 15.37 -9.44 -5.39
C LYS A 14 16.33 -10.00 -4.34
N GLU A 15 17.39 -9.27 -4.02
CA GLU A 15 18.38 -9.69 -3.01
C GLU A 15 17.79 -9.58 -1.60
N ARG A 16 17.13 -8.44 -1.30
CA ARG A 16 16.40 -8.27 -0.03
C ARG A 16 15.29 -9.32 0.13
N ALA A 17 14.54 -9.61 -0.94
CA ALA A 17 13.54 -10.68 -0.94
C ALA A 17 14.18 -12.05 -0.70
N GLY A 18 15.38 -12.31 -1.22
CA GLY A 18 16.13 -13.53 -0.93
C GLY A 18 16.44 -13.70 0.55
N LEU A 19 16.85 -12.63 1.23
CA LEU A 19 17.06 -12.65 2.69
C LEU A 19 15.76 -12.91 3.44
N ALA A 20 14.70 -12.17 3.12
CA ALA A 20 13.39 -12.31 3.75
C ALA A 20 12.76 -13.70 3.55
N LEU A 21 12.95 -14.31 2.38
CA LEU A 21 12.41 -15.63 2.08
C LEU A 21 13.09 -16.76 2.89
N ASN A 22 14.33 -16.54 3.32
CA ASN A 22 15.09 -17.45 4.18
C ASN A 22 14.84 -17.21 5.69
N ASP A 23 14.16 -16.12 6.06
CA ASP A 23 13.70 -15.87 7.41
C ASP A 23 12.32 -16.51 7.64
N GLU A 24 12.32 -17.72 8.19
CA GLU A 24 11.08 -18.45 8.48
C GLU A 24 10.21 -17.73 9.52
N PHE A 25 10.84 -17.03 10.47
CA PHE A 25 10.15 -16.34 11.55
C PHE A 25 9.40 -15.12 11.02
N LEU A 26 10.09 -14.24 10.28
CA LEU A 26 9.49 -13.11 9.57
C LEU A 26 8.29 -13.56 8.75
N ARG A 27 8.46 -14.62 7.94
CA ARG A 27 7.40 -15.15 7.08
C ARG A 27 6.18 -15.61 7.86
N LYS A 28 6.38 -16.30 8.98
CA LYS A 28 5.28 -16.76 9.84
C LYS A 28 4.57 -15.58 10.50
N ALA A 29 5.32 -14.62 11.05
CA ALA A 29 4.78 -13.44 11.72
C ALA A 29 3.94 -12.57 10.76
N VAL A 30 4.49 -12.21 9.61
CA VAL A 30 3.80 -11.41 8.59
C VAL A 30 2.57 -12.15 8.06
N LYS A 31 2.68 -13.44 7.73
CA LYS A 31 1.54 -14.23 7.24
C LYS A 31 0.42 -14.32 8.27
N PHE A 32 0.74 -14.59 9.53
CA PHE A 32 -0.25 -14.71 10.61
C PHE A 32 -1.05 -13.41 10.77
N THR A 33 -0.35 -12.29 10.91
CA THR A 33 -0.98 -10.98 11.13
C THR A 33 -1.79 -10.53 9.91
N THR A 34 -1.23 -10.63 8.71
CA THR A 34 -1.94 -10.24 7.47
C THR A 34 -3.19 -11.09 7.22
N GLU A 35 -3.18 -12.39 7.53
CA GLU A 35 -4.36 -13.25 7.43
C GLU A 35 -5.45 -12.84 8.41
N ARG A 36 -5.09 -12.51 9.66
CA ARG A 36 -6.04 -11.99 10.65
C ARG A 36 -6.69 -10.68 10.18
N LEU A 37 -5.92 -9.72 9.68
CA LEU A 37 -6.44 -8.44 9.18
C LEU A 37 -7.33 -8.64 7.95
N ARG A 38 -6.91 -9.50 7.01
CA ARG A 38 -7.69 -9.82 5.82
C ARG A 38 -9.01 -10.51 6.17
N GLY A 39 -8.99 -11.45 7.12
CA GLY A 39 -10.18 -12.11 7.64
C GLY A 39 -11.13 -11.14 8.34
N GLY A 40 -10.60 -10.28 9.22
CA GLY A 40 -11.37 -9.25 9.90
C GLY A 40 -12.04 -8.28 8.94
N LYS A 41 -11.30 -7.80 7.92
CA LYS A 41 -11.88 -6.97 6.85
C LYS A 41 -13.01 -7.70 6.13
N LYS A 42 -12.80 -8.96 5.75
CA LYS A 42 -13.82 -9.74 5.03
C LYS A 42 -15.11 -9.82 5.84
N LEU A 43 -15.03 -10.23 7.10
CA LEU A 43 -16.18 -10.30 8.00
C LEU A 43 -16.86 -8.94 8.17
N ALA A 44 -16.09 -7.89 8.44
CA ALA A 44 -16.64 -6.53 8.61
C ALA A 44 -17.31 -5.97 7.35
N SER A 45 -16.80 -6.35 6.17
CA SER A 45 -17.39 -5.99 4.87
C SER A 45 -18.69 -6.76 4.61
N GLU A 46 -18.73 -8.05 4.96
CA GLU A 46 -19.92 -8.90 4.85
C GLU A 46 -21.02 -8.45 5.81
N GLU A 47 -20.69 -8.18 7.09
CA GLU A 47 -21.62 -7.64 8.09
C GLU A 47 -22.23 -6.30 7.68
N HIS A 48 -21.48 -5.46 6.97
CA HIS A 48 -21.95 -4.16 6.51
C HIS A 48 -23.06 -4.29 5.44
N GLY A 49 -23.08 -5.37 4.66
CA GLY A 49 -24.13 -5.69 3.68
C GLY A 49 -24.10 -4.87 2.38
N ARG A 50 -23.70 -3.59 2.42
CA ARG A 50 -23.62 -2.67 1.27
C ARG A 50 -22.21 -2.20 0.94
N TRP A 51 -21.23 -3.09 1.13
CA TRP A 51 -19.81 -2.70 1.08
C TRP A 51 -19.38 -2.10 -0.26
N GLU A 52 -19.80 -2.68 -1.40
CA GLU A 52 -19.42 -2.17 -2.72
C GLU A 52 -19.97 -0.78 -3.05
N GLU A 53 -21.19 -0.46 -2.58
CA GLU A 53 -21.78 0.86 -2.73
C GLU A 53 -20.97 1.91 -1.96
N TRP A 54 -20.57 1.60 -0.72
CA TRP A 54 -19.76 2.50 0.10
C TRP A 54 -18.35 2.66 -0.44
N ARG A 55 -17.76 1.59 -1.01
CA ARG A 55 -16.48 1.70 -1.73
C ARG A 55 -16.59 2.64 -2.92
N GLU A 56 -17.70 2.57 -3.65
CA GLU A 56 -17.94 3.47 -4.79
C GLU A 56 -18.10 4.91 -4.32
N GLN A 57 -18.91 5.16 -3.29
CA GLN A 57 -19.05 6.49 -2.69
C GLN A 57 -17.70 7.04 -2.20
N GLY A 58 -16.92 6.23 -1.48
CA GLY A 58 -15.58 6.61 -1.05
C GLY A 58 -14.67 6.94 -2.23
N ARG A 59 -14.69 6.15 -3.30
CA ARG A 59 -13.95 6.45 -4.53
C ARG A 59 -14.39 7.78 -5.14
N GLN A 60 -15.69 8.02 -5.27
CA GLN A 60 -16.23 9.26 -5.87
C GLN A 60 -15.85 10.50 -5.07
N ILE A 61 -15.95 10.45 -3.74
CA ILE A 61 -15.51 11.53 -2.84
C ILE A 61 -14.04 11.84 -3.09
N ARG A 62 -13.18 10.81 -3.10
CA ARG A 62 -11.73 11.00 -3.30
C ARG A 62 -11.42 11.54 -4.70
N LEU A 63 -12.03 10.98 -5.75
CA LEU A 63 -11.85 11.45 -7.13
C LEU A 63 -12.25 12.91 -7.28
N HIS A 64 -13.43 13.29 -6.77
CA HIS A 64 -13.90 14.66 -6.78
C HIS A 64 -12.92 15.58 -6.04
N THR A 65 -12.52 15.19 -4.84
CA THR A 65 -11.61 16.00 -4.01
C THR A 65 -10.27 16.22 -4.70
N ILE A 66 -9.67 15.17 -5.29
CA ILE A 66 -8.39 15.28 -5.98
C ILE A 66 -8.50 16.09 -7.27
N ALA A 67 -9.62 16.00 -8.00
CA ALA A 67 -9.87 16.80 -9.19
C ALA A 67 -10.04 18.30 -8.89
N HIS A 68 -10.44 18.65 -7.67
CA HIS A 68 -10.66 20.02 -7.18
C HIS A 68 -9.74 20.35 -5.99
N LEU A 69 -8.53 19.79 -5.98
CA LEU A 69 -7.66 19.81 -4.82
C LEU A 69 -7.21 21.23 -4.44
N ASP A 70 -6.99 22.08 -5.44
CA ASP A 70 -6.67 23.50 -5.27
C ASP A 70 -7.78 24.25 -4.52
N TYR A 71 -9.04 24.06 -4.92
CA TYR A 71 -10.21 24.64 -4.27
C TYR A 71 -10.31 24.18 -2.81
N TYR A 72 -10.24 22.87 -2.57
CA TYR A 72 -10.39 22.33 -1.22
C TYR A 72 -9.23 22.70 -0.30
N LEU A 73 -7.99 22.74 -0.81
CA LEU A 73 -6.85 23.20 -0.02
C LEU A 73 -7.02 24.67 0.38
N ASN A 74 -7.46 25.54 -0.54
CA ASN A 74 -7.71 26.94 -0.22
C ASN A 74 -8.81 27.08 0.85
N LEU A 75 -9.94 26.40 0.67
CA LEU A 75 -11.04 26.40 1.64
C LEU A 75 -10.58 25.91 3.02
N PHE A 76 -9.82 24.81 3.07
CA PHE A 76 -9.24 24.30 4.31
C PHE A 76 -8.31 25.32 4.98
N VAL A 77 -7.39 25.93 4.22
CA VAL A 77 -6.42 26.87 4.76
C VAL A 77 -7.09 28.13 5.29
N GLU A 78 -8.09 28.66 4.59
CA GLU A 78 -8.87 29.80 5.05
C GLU A 78 -9.56 29.50 6.39
N ASN A 79 -10.27 28.37 6.46
CA ASN A 79 -10.97 27.95 7.67
C ASN A 79 -10.00 27.62 8.82
N ALA A 80 -8.90 26.92 8.54
CA ALA A 80 -7.91 26.57 9.55
C ALA A 80 -7.26 27.83 10.15
N ARG A 81 -6.91 28.81 9.31
CA ARG A 81 -6.39 30.11 9.77
C ARG A 81 -7.42 30.90 10.55
N ALA A 82 -8.70 30.87 10.13
CA ALA A 82 -9.79 31.49 10.89
C ALA A 82 -9.95 30.87 12.29
N ASN A 83 -9.65 29.58 12.44
CA ASN A 83 -9.60 28.88 13.73
C ASN A 83 -8.29 29.09 14.51
N GLY A 84 -7.37 29.94 14.04
CA GLY A 84 -6.12 30.24 14.73
C GLY A 84 -4.97 29.25 14.46
N VAL A 85 -5.08 28.39 13.43
CA VAL A 85 -3.99 27.50 13.01
C VAL A 85 -2.96 28.25 12.16
N HIS A 86 -1.68 28.09 12.48
CA HIS A 86 -0.57 28.53 11.63
C HIS A 86 -0.34 27.52 10.51
N VAL A 87 -0.80 27.85 9.29
CA VAL A 87 -0.67 26.96 8.13
C VAL A 87 0.57 27.30 7.30
N HIS A 88 1.42 26.29 7.10
CA HIS A 88 2.66 26.32 6.33
C HIS A 88 2.56 25.38 5.12
N PHE A 89 3.20 25.75 4.02
CA PHE A 89 3.32 24.90 2.83
C PHE A 89 4.78 24.53 2.63
N ALA A 90 5.02 23.27 2.26
CA ALA A 90 6.34 22.76 1.92
C ALA A 90 6.27 22.07 0.55
N ASP A 91 7.04 22.57 -0.41
CA ASP A 91 7.16 21.97 -1.75
C ASP A 91 7.92 20.63 -1.68
N THR A 92 8.96 20.59 -0.85
CA THR A 92 9.82 19.41 -0.69
C THR A 92 9.85 18.91 0.75
N GLY A 93 10.36 17.68 0.92
CA GLY A 93 10.55 17.13 2.25
C GLY A 93 11.54 17.90 3.11
N GLU A 94 12.63 18.40 2.51
CA GLU A 94 13.64 19.21 3.21
C GLU A 94 13.04 20.53 3.73
N GLU A 95 12.14 21.15 2.96
CA GLU A 95 11.43 22.35 3.40
C GLU A 95 10.50 22.05 4.58
N ALA A 96 9.77 20.93 4.55
CA ALA A 96 8.91 20.51 5.65
C ALA A 96 9.71 20.29 6.95
N VAL A 97 10.86 19.62 6.85
CA VAL A 97 11.79 19.41 7.98
C VAL A 97 12.31 20.75 8.50
N ARG A 98 12.75 21.65 7.61
CA ARG A 98 13.22 22.99 7.99
C ARG A 98 12.17 23.77 8.75
N ILE A 99 10.91 23.77 8.29
CA ILE A 99 9.80 24.46 8.96
C ILE A 99 9.57 23.87 10.35
N ALA A 100 9.54 22.54 10.48
CA ALA A 100 9.37 21.87 11.77
C ALA A 100 10.51 22.24 12.76
N LEU A 101 11.75 22.25 12.29
CA LEU A 101 12.92 22.64 13.10
C LEU A 101 12.87 24.12 13.51
N GLN A 102 12.46 25.01 12.61
CA GLN A 102 12.29 26.44 12.94
C GLN A 102 11.22 26.67 14.01
N ILE A 103 10.11 25.93 13.97
CA ILE A 103 9.08 25.99 15.02
C ILE A 103 9.67 25.49 16.35
N ALA A 104 10.42 24.39 16.31
CA ALA A 104 11.05 23.83 17.51
C ALA A 104 12.10 24.76 18.12
N GLU A 105 12.95 25.37 17.29
CA GLU A 105 13.95 26.37 17.69
C GLU A 105 13.28 27.61 18.28
N HIS A 106 12.25 28.13 17.64
CA HIS A 106 11.51 29.29 18.14
C HIS A 106 10.88 29.02 19.52
N ARG A 107 10.44 27.78 19.76
CA ARG A 107 9.90 27.37 21.05
C ARG A 107 10.99 27.08 22.09
N GLY A 108 12.26 26.98 21.70
CA GLY A 108 13.34 26.51 22.55
C GLY A 108 13.15 25.06 23.00
N ALA A 109 12.50 24.24 22.18
CA ALA A 109 12.13 22.88 22.51
C ALA A 109 13.36 21.98 22.65
N LYS A 110 13.33 21.08 23.63
CA LYS A 110 14.32 20.03 23.86
C LYS A 110 13.74 18.63 23.64
N SER A 111 12.42 18.51 23.69
CA SER A 111 11.73 17.23 23.54
C SER A 111 10.47 17.36 22.67
N VAL A 112 10.21 16.31 21.89
CA VAL A 112 9.06 16.15 21.02
C VAL A 112 8.45 14.78 21.28
N VAL A 113 7.14 14.73 21.51
CA VAL A 113 6.37 13.48 21.46
C VAL A 113 5.61 13.40 20.16
N LYS A 114 5.67 12.24 19.50
CA LYS A 114 5.10 12.03 18.18
C LYS A 114 4.07 10.94 18.19
N SER A 115 2.89 11.21 17.64
CA SER A 115 2.01 10.13 17.20
C SER A 115 2.51 9.61 15.86
N LYS A 116 2.15 8.36 15.56
CA LYS A 116 2.40 7.76 14.26
C LYS A 116 2.01 8.66 13.08
N SER A 117 2.95 8.86 12.15
CA SER A 117 2.72 9.59 10.91
C SER A 117 3.60 9.09 9.78
N MET A 118 3.00 8.56 8.72
CA MET A 118 3.75 8.15 7.54
C MET A 118 4.49 9.31 6.87
N VAL A 119 3.98 10.55 7.01
CA VAL A 119 4.64 11.74 6.46
C VAL A 119 5.90 12.05 7.26
N SER A 120 5.88 11.99 8.59
CA SER A 120 7.10 12.25 9.37
C SER A 120 8.17 11.17 9.12
N GLU A 121 7.76 9.92 8.91
CA GLU A 121 8.65 8.81 8.51
C GLU A 121 9.21 8.98 7.08
N GLU A 122 8.40 9.47 6.13
CA GLU A 122 8.84 9.83 4.77
C GLU A 122 9.91 10.93 4.79
N LEU A 123 9.84 11.82 5.76
CA LEU A 123 10.75 12.97 5.93
C LEU A 123 11.97 12.66 6.80
N HIS A 124 12.06 11.47 7.38
CA HIS A 124 13.09 11.12 8.37
C HIS A 124 13.17 12.13 9.53
N LEU A 125 12.02 12.63 9.98
CA LEU A 125 11.96 13.77 10.90
C LEU A 125 12.59 13.48 12.27
N ASN A 126 12.56 12.23 12.75
CA ASN A 126 13.20 11.86 14.03
C ASN A 126 14.71 12.10 13.98
N HIS A 127 15.35 11.65 12.90
CA HIS A 127 16.77 11.85 12.70
C HIS A 127 17.13 13.34 12.63
N ALA A 128 16.35 14.13 11.89
CA ALA A 128 16.59 15.57 11.78
C ALA A 128 16.43 16.32 13.13
N LEU A 129 15.46 15.90 13.96
CA LEU A 129 15.28 16.43 15.31
C LEU A 129 16.45 16.04 16.24
N GLU A 130 16.88 14.78 16.19
CA GLU A 130 18.02 14.27 16.96
C GLU A 130 19.33 15.00 16.59
N GLU A 131 19.58 15.23 15.29
CA GLU A 131 20.73 16.02 14.80
C GLU A 131 20.69 17.47 15.29
N ALA A 132 19.49 18.02 15.50
CA ALA A 132 19.28 19.35 16.07
C ALA A 132 19.34 19.35 17.62
N GLY A 133 19.60 18.20 18.26
CA GLY A 133 19.68 18.08 19.72
C GLY A 133 18.33 18.03 20.42
N ILE A 134 17.25 17.69 19.70
CA ILE A 134 15.88 17.58 20.21
C ILE A 134 15.52 16.10 20.33
N GLU A 135 15.16 15.64 21.53
CA GLU A 135 14.74 14.26 21.78
C GLU A 135 13.37 14.01 21.12
N ALA A 136 13.30 13.15 20.10
CA ALA A 136 12.04 12.75 19.47
C ALA A 136 11.60 11.38 20.02
N ILE A 137 10.38 11.28 20.55
CA ILE A 137 9.85 10.04 21.14
C ILE A 137 8.58 9.64 20.40
N GLU A 138 8.60 8.44 19.81
CA GLU A 138 7.39 7.83 19.24
C GLU A 138 6.46 7.31 20.33
N THR A 139 5.17 7.53 20.13
CA THR A 139 4.16 7.25 21.17
C THR A 139 3.16 6.18 20.77
N ASP A 140 3.10 5.80 19.49
CA ASP A 140 2.43 4.56 19.08
C ASP A 140 3.30 3.39 19.56
N LEU A 141 2.72 2.40 20.24
CA LEU A 141 3.49 1.27 20.78
C LEU A 141 4.31 0.57 19.69
N GLY A 142 3.72 0.40 18.51
CA GLY A 142 4.39 -0.19 17.36
C GLY A 142 5.60 0.63 16.93
N GLU A 143 5.41 1.93 16.73
CA GLU A 143 6.47 2.90 16.35
C GLU A 143 7.59 2.97 17.40
N TYR A 144 7.24 3.06 18.68
CA TYR A 144 8.20 3.08 19.80
C TYR A 144 9.09 1.83 19.82
N ILE A 145 8.50 0.65 19.58
CA ILE A 145 9.25 -0.61 19.53
C ILE A 145 10.29 -0.60 18.41
N ILE A 146 9.97 -0.10 17.21
CA ILE A 146 10.98 -0.08 16.14
C ILE A 146 11.96 1.08 16.26
N GLN A 147 11.56 2.20 16.88
CA GLN A 147 12.47 3.28 17.25
C GLN A 147 13.58 2.75 18.16
N LEU A 148 13.20 2.06 19.24
CA LEU A 148 14.15 1.39 20.15
C LEU A 148 15.01 0.34 19.43
N ALA A 149 14.47 -0.34 18.42
CA ALA A 149 15.21 -1.32 17.64
C ALA A 149 16.13 -0.71 16.57
N GLY A 150 16.04 0.61 16.31
CA GLY A 150 16.72 1.27 15.19
C GLY A 150 16.27 0.75 13.82
N GLU A 151 15.00 0.38 13.68
CA GLU A 151 14.43 -0.24 12.47
C GLU A 151 13.36 0.66 11.85
N MET A 152 13.17 0.56 10.53
CA MET A 152 12.05 1.21 9.84
C MET A 152 10.73 0.44 10.04
N PRO A 153 9.57 1.08 9.90
CA PRO A 153 8.28 0.40 9.96
C PRO A 153 8.11 -0.60 8.80
N SER A 154 7.63 -1.81 9.11
CA SER A 154 7.40 -2.86 8.10
C SER A 154 5.95 -2.86 7.57
N HIS A 155 5.01 -2.23 8.27
CA HIS A 155 3.61 -2.11 7.84
C HIS A 155 2.99 -0.77 8.25
N ILE A 156 2.19 -0.18 7.34
CA ILE A 156 1.56 1.15 7.52
C ILE A 156 0.67 1.21 8.76
N VAL A 157 0.03 0.11 9.17
CA VAL A 157 -0.85 0.07 10.36
C VAL A 157 -0.19 -0.61 11.57
N ILE A 158 0.74 -1.55 11.35
CA ILE A 158 1.32 -2.41 12.41
C ILE A 158 2.85 -2.40 12.25
N PRO A 159 3.53 -1.33 12.66
CA PRO A 159 4.93 -1.07 12.30
C PRO A 159 5.86 -2.24 12.60
N ALA A 160 5.70 -2.85 13.78
CA ALA A 160 6.48 -3.98 14.28
C ALA A 160 5.92 -5.37 13.89
N ILE A 161 5.19 -5.50 12.77
CA ILE A 161 4.56 -6.77 12.32
C ILE A 161 5.52 -7.97 12.24
N HIS A 162 6.81 -7.70 12.05
CA HIS A 162 7.88 -8.68 11.93
C HIS A 162 8.48 -9.10 13.27
N LYS A 163 8.09 -8.50 14.41
CA LYS A 163 8.57 -8.86 15.75
C LYS A 163 7.52 -9.67 16.52
N ASN A 164 7.98 -10.62 17.33
CA ASN A 164 7.12 -11.33 18.29
C ASN A 164 7.24 -10.74 19.70
N ARG A 165 6.35 -11.17 20.60
CA ARG A 165 6.33 -10.76 22.01
C ARG A 165 7.61 -11.06 22.79
N TYR A 166 8.39 -12.08 22.40
CA TYR A 166 9.65 -12.43 23.08
C TYR A 166 10.75 -11.43 22.73
N GLN A 167 10.90 -11.10 21.45
CA GLN A 167 11.84 -10.07 20.99
C GLN A 167 11.47 -8.69 21.53
N ILE A 168 10.17 -8.38 21.61
CA ILE A 168 9.70 -7.13 22.22
C ILE A 168 10.02 -7.12 23.73
N ALA A 169 9.87 -8.25 24.42
CA ALA A 169 10.20 -8.33 25.84
C ALA A 169 11.69 -8.14 26.11
N GLU A 170 12.55 -8.75 25.31
CA GLU A 170 14.01 -8.58 25.39
C GLU A 170 14.39 -7.10 25.27
N LEU A 171 13.90 -6.44 24.21
CA LEU A 171 14.17 -5.04 23.93
C LEU A 171 13.62 -4.09 25.01
N LEU A 172 12.42 -4.35 25.54
CA LEU A 172 11.87 -3.55 26.64
C LEU A 172 12.56 -3.86 27.99
N SER A 173 13.11 -5.06 28.18
CA SER A 173 13.88 -5.41 29.39
C SER A 173 15.19 -4.64 29.47
N GLU A 174 15.85 -4.41 28.32
CA GLU A 174 17.04 -3.56 28.24
C GLU A 174 16.74 -2.13 28.69
N VAL A 175 15.60 -1.57 28.25
CA VAL A 175 15.14 -0.23 28.67
C VAL A 175 14.73 -0.21 30.14
N ALA A 176 14.09 -1.28 30.64
CA ALA A 176 13.66 -1.38 32.03
C ALA A 176 14.82 -1.55 33.02
N GLY A 177 15.96 -2.09 32.56
CA GLY A 177 17.04 -2.55 33.44
C GLY A 177 16.68 -3.82 34.24
N GLU A 178 15.56 -4.47 33.91
CA GLU A 178 15.09 -5.72 34.53
C GLU A 178 14.37 -6.61 33.50
N THR A 179 14.32 -7.92 33.77
CA THR A 179 13.67 -8.87 32.86
C THR A 179 12.15 -8.75 32.94
N LEU A 180 11.53 -8.31 31.84
CA LEU A 180 10.09 -8.29 31.67
C LEU A 180 9.59 -9.62 31.08
N PRO A 181 8.47 -10.18 31.59
CA PRO A 181 7.89 -11.36 31.00
C PRO A 181 7.34 -11.07 29.59
N PRO A 182 7.39 -12.03 28.65
CA PRO A 182 6.86 -11.89 27.30
C PRO A 182 5.33 -12.00 27.28
N ASP A 183 4.66 -11.17 28.07
CA ASP A 183 3.21 -10.99 28.16
C ASP A 183 2.81 -9.62 27.61
N THR A 184 1.86 -9.59 26.68
CA THR A 184 1.49 -8.34 25.99
C THR A 184 0.91 -7.27 26.92
N THR A 185 0.23 -7.68 27.99
CA THR A 185 -0.37 -6.74 28.95
C THR A 185 0.70 -6.10 29.80
N VAL A 186 1.69 -6.88 30.25
CA VAL A 186 2.83 -6.37 31.02
C VAL A 186 3.67 -5.42 30.17
N LEU A 187 4.03 -5.82 28.94
CA LEU A 187 4.86 -5.01 28.04
C LEU A 187 4.17 -3.69 27.67
N ALA A 188 2.88 -3.72 27.30
CA ALA A 188 2.12 -2.51 27.01
C ALA A 188 1.95 -1.62 28.26
N GLY A 189 1.76 -2.23 29.44
CA GLY A 189 1.66 -1.52 30.72
C GLY A 189 2.95 -0.77 31.08
N PHE A 190 4.11 -1.41 30.83
CA PHE A 190 5.42 -0.81 31.04
C PHE A 190 5.65 0.40 30.11
N VAL A 191 5.44 0.22 28.80
CA VAL A 191 5.58 1.32 27.83
C VAL A 191 4.63 2.47 28.15
N ARG A 192 3.38 2.16 28.51
CA ARG A 192 2.40 3.18 28.91
C ARG A 192 2.86 4.00 30.12
N LYS A 193 3.53 3.38 31.10
CA LYS A 193 4.06 4.10 32.26
C LYS A 193 5.13 5.10 31.84
N ILE A 194 6.07 4.70 30.99
CA ILE A 194 7.12 5.56 30.45
C ILE A 194 6.52 6.71 29.65
N LEU A 195 5.66 6.41 28.66
CA LEU A 195 5.12 7.42 27.75
C LEU A 195 4.28 8.47 28.47
N ARG A 196 3.60 8.11 29.57
CA ARG A 196 2.81 9.05 30.37
C ARG A 196 3.61 10.24 30.90
N GLU A 197 4.80 9.98 31.41
CA GLU A 197 5.70 11.05 31.88
C GLU A 197 6.15 11.90 30.68
N ARG A 198 6.53 11.23 29.57
CA ARG A 198 6.96 11.91 28.35
C ARG A 198 5.90 12.83 27.74
N PHE A 199 4.62 12.46 27.76
CA PHE A 199 3.56 13.36 27.27
C PHE A 199 3.41 14.64 28.09
N LEU A 200 3.66 14.58 29.40
CA LEU A 200 3.53 15.73 30.30
C LEU A 200 4.73 16.67 30.21
N ASP A 201 5.92 16.11 29.98
CA ASP A 201 7.17 16.86 29.94
C ASP A 201 7.54 17.40 28.55
N ALA A 202 6.83 16.96 27.50
CA ALA A 202 7.17 17.32 26.13
C ALA A 202 6.87 18.78 25.79
N ASP A 203 7.83 19.43 25.11
CA ASP A 203 7.66 20.81 24.66
C ASP A 203 6.70 20.90 23.45
N ILE A 204 6.76 19.91 22.56
CA ILE A 204 5.99 19.87 21.32
C ILE A 204 5.35 18.50 21.11
N GLY A 205 4.09 18.52 20.68
CA GLY A 205 3.39 17.34 20.19
C GLY A 205 3.32 17.35 18.68
N MET A 206 3.74 16.27 18.02
CA MET A 206 3.60 16.14 16.57
C MET A 206 2.65 15.01 16.17
N THR A 207 1.75 15.29 15.23
CA THR A 207 0.82 14.29 14.71
C THR A 207 0.86 14.19 13.19
N GLY A 208 0.36 13.08 12.66
CA GLY A 208 -0.05 13.00 11.26
C GLY A 208 -1.46 13.59 11.08
N CYS A 209 -2.06 13.31 9.92
CA CYS A 209 -3.46 13.61 9.65
C CYS A 209 -4.06 12.47 8.81
N ASN A 210 -5.15 11.84 9.30
CA ASN A 210 -5.86 10.86 8.49
C ASN A 210 -6.71 11.56 7.43
N PHE A 211 -7.49 12.56 7.86
CA PHE A 211 -8.32 13.41 7.00
C PHE A 211 -8.34 14.85 7.53
N ALA A 212 -8.08 15.82 6.66
CA ALA A 212 -8.46 17.21 6.86
C ALA A 212 -9.85 17.45 6.27
N ILE A 213 -10.66 18.25 6.96
CA ILE A 213 -12.01 18.62 6.56
C ILE A 213 -11.98 20.05 6.03
N ALA A 214 -12.20 20.21 4.72
CA ALA A 214 -12.09 21.52 4.07
C ALA A 214 -13.07 22.54 4.65
N GLU A 215 -14.34 22.16 4.79
CA GLU A 215 -15.43 23.07 5.18
C GLU A 215 -15.26 23.71 6.57
N THR A 216 -14.51 23.06 7.47
CA THR A 216 -14.30 23.56 8.85
C THR A 216 -12.85 23.84 9.19
N GLY A 217 -11.88 23.53 8.32
CA GLY A 217 -10.46 23.69 8.65
C GLY A 217 -10.00 22.74 9.76
N SER A 218 -10.68 21.60 9.94
CA SER A 218 -10.40 20.63 11.01
C SER A 218 -9.51 19.50 10.52
N MET A 219 -8.80 18.84 11.44
CA MET A 219 -8.12 17.58 11.17
C MET A 219 -8.71 16.44 11.99
N VAL A 220 -8.65 15.23 11.45
CA VAL A 220 -9.20 14.03 12.08
C VAL A 220 -8.12 12.97 12.23
N LEU A 221 -8.05 12.39 13.42
CA LEU A 221 -7.15 11.30 13.80
C LEU A 221 -7.95 10.05 14.18
N PHE A 222 -7.46 8.90 13.74
CA PHE A 222 -8.01 7.58 14.08
C PHE A 222 -6.95 6.79 14.84
N GLU A 223 -7.27 6.35 16.07
CA GLU A 223 -6.32 5.58 16.87
C GLU A 223 -7.01 4.59 17.83
N ASN A 224 -6.23 3.64 18.33
CA ASN A 224 -6.71 2.64 19.28
C ASN A 224 -6.11 2.78 20.70
N GLU A 225 -5.08 3.60 20.86
CA GLU A 225 -4.30 3.69 22.12
C GLU A 225 -4.65 4.93 22.94
N GLY A 226 -5.10 6.01 22.30
CA GLY A 226 -5.40 7.31 22.94
C GLY A 226 -4.16 8.21 23.07
N ASN A 227 -3.03 7.79 22.52
CA ASN A 227 -1.76 8.50 22.56
C ASN A 227 -1.76 9.72 21.65
N ALA A 228 -2.37 9.64 20.46
CA ALA A 228 -2.47 10.77 19.56
C ALA A 228 -3.28 11.92 20.18
N ARG A 229 -4.34 11.61 20.93
CA ARG A 229 -5.06 12.62 21.74
C ARG A 229 -4.12 13.30 22.73
N MET A 230 -3.36 12.54 23.53
CA MET A 230 -2.40 13.10 24.49
C MET A 230 -1.33 13.96 23.81
N VAL A 231 -0.77 13.50 22.69
CA VAL A 231 0.20 14.26 21.87
C VAL A 231 -0.41 15.56 21.35
N SER A 232 -1.70 15.55 20.98
CA SER A 232 -2.35 16.74 20.42
C SER A 232 -2.86 17.75 21.46
N THR A 233 -3.00 17.36 22.74
CA THR A 233 -3.63 18.20 23.76
C THR A 233 -2.71 18.60 24.92
N LEU A 234 -1.74 17.77 25.31
CA LEU A 234 -0.89 18.04 26.49
C LEU A 234 0.26 19.01 26.19
N PRO A 235 1.04 18.84 25.11
CA PRO A 235 2.06 19.81 24.75
C PRO A 235 1.44 21.15 24.38
N LYS A 236 2.10 22.25 24.79
CA LYS A 236 1.62 23.61 24.54
C LYS A 236 1.71 24.01 23.06
N THR A 237 2.56 23.33 22.28
CA THR A 237 2.71 23.58 20.85
C THR A 237 2.47 22.28 20.12
N GLN A 238 1.58 22.33 19.13
CA GLN A 238 1.20 21.19 18.32
C GLN A 238 1.63 21.41 16.87
N ILE A 239 2.24 20.40 16.25
CA ILE A 239 2.59 20.42 14.82
C ILE A 239 1.95 19.21 14.13
N THR A 240 1.09 19.45 13.16
CA THR A 240 0.57 18.42 12.27
C THR A 240 1.32 18.40 10.95
N LEU A 241 1.78 17.22 10.52
CA LEU A 241 2.29 16.99 9.18
C LEU A 241 1.24 16.29 8.32
N MET A 242 0.93 16.88 7.17
CA MET A 242 -0.13 16.40 6.29
C MET A 242 0.32 16.45 4.84
N GLY A 243 0.23 15.33 4.12
CA GLY A 243 0.36 15.37 2.65
C GLY A 243 -0.80 16.14 2.04
N MET A 244 -0.55 16.95 1.01
CA MET A 244 -1.57 17.82 0.39
C MET A 244 -2.83 17.07 -0.07
N GLU A 245 -2.74 15.77 -0.33
CA GLU A 245 -3.86 14.94 -0.75
C GLU A 245 -4.79 14.51 0.40
N ARG A 246 -4.41 14.71 1.67
CA ARG A 246 -5.11 14.16 2.86
C ARG A 246 -6.39 14.90 3.23
N ILE A 247 -7.05 15.54 2.28
CA ILE A 247 -8.21 16.39 2.49
C ILE A 247 -9.50 15.75 1.97
N ILE A 248 -10.63 16.00 2.61
CA ILE A 248 -11.99 15.70 2.14
C ILE A 248 -12.87 16.93 2.31
N PRO A 249 -13.99 17.06 1.56
CA PRO A 249 -14.77 18.28 1.52
C PRO A 249 -15.44 18.60 2.87
N SER A 250 -16.16 17.63 3.44
CA SER A 250 -17.07 17.85 4.57
C SER A 250 -17.01 16.76 5.65
N TRP A 251 -17.63 17.03 6.80
CA TRP A 251 -17.89 16.04 7.85
C TRP A 251 -18.84 14.93 7.38
N THR A 252 -19.76 15.23 6.45
CA THR A 252 -20.62 14.20 5.84
C THR A 252 -19.78 13.21 5.04
N ASP A 253 -18.77 13.69 4.31
CA ASP A 253 -17.84 12.81 3.60
C ASP A 253 -16.98 11.97 4.55
N LEU A 254 -16.70 12.51 5.75
CA LEU A 254 -15.98 11.77 6.79
C LEU A 254 -16.78 10.53 7.25
N GLU A 255 -18.11 10.54 7.26
CA GLU A 255 -18.92 9.37 7.61
C GLU A 255 -18.57 8.15 6.72
N VAL A 256 -18.44 8.40 5.42
CA VAL A 256 -18.04 7.38 4.43
C VAL A 256 -16.61 6.90 4.72
N MET A 257 -15.68 7.83 4.92
CA MET A 257 -14.28 7.49 5.19
C MET A 257 -14.08 6.76 6.53
N ALA A 258 -14.78 7.19 7.58
CA ALA A 258 -14.78 6.60 8.91
C ALA A 258 -15.41 5.20 8.91
N THR A 259 -16.34 4.93 7.99
CA THR A 259 -16.89 3.59 7.79
C THR A 259 -15.90 2.67 7.07
N LEU A 260 -15.22 3.19 6.05
CA LEU A 260 -14.33 2.43 5.18
C LEU A 260 -12.95 2.14 5.81
N LEU A 261 -12.33 3.14 6.45
CA LEU A 261 -10.94 3.07 6.92
C LEU A 261 -10.72 1.97 7.97
N PRO A 262 -11.44 1.93 9.11
CA PRO A 262 -11.18 0.96 10.18
C PRO A 262 -11.55 -0.47 9.75
N ARG A 263 -12.65 -0.63 8.99
CA ARG A 263 -13.06 -1.94 8.45
C ARG A 263 -12.00 -2.50 7.50
N SER A 264 -11.39 -1.63 6.70
CA SER A 264 -10.35 -2.04 5.75
C SER A 264 -9.00 -2.30 6.41
N ALA A 265 -8.66 -1.53 7.44
CA ALA A 265 -7.37 -1.60 8.09
C ALA A 265 -7.28 -2.76 9.09
N THR A 266 -8.23 -2.83 10.02
CA THR A 266 -8.20 -3.73 11.19
C THR A 266 -9.43 -4.62 11.31
N GLY A 267 -10.44 -4.43 10.46
CA GLY A 267 -11.73 -5.15 10.55
C GLY A 267 -12.64 -4.60 11.65
N GLN A 268 -12.30 -3.45 12.24
CA GLN A 268 -13.13 -2.81 13.26
C GLN A 268 -14.24 -1.97 12.62
N ARG A 269 -15.40 -1.85 13.28
CA ARG A 269 -16.49 -0.97 12.81
C ARG A 269 -16.13 0.51 12.91
N ILE A 270 -15.36 0.86 13.93
CA ILE A 270 -14.73 2.16 14.17
C ILE A 270 -13.49 1.92 15.07
N THR A 271 -12.51 2.82 15.05
CA THR A 271 -11.40 2.79 16.01
C THR A 271 -11.86 3.15 17.41
N MET A 272 -11.07 2.83 18.44
CA MET A 272 -11.45 3.16 19.82
C MET A 272 -11.56 4.67 20.05
N TYR A 273 -10.76 5.46 19.34
CA TYR A 273 -10.83 6.92 19.35
C TYR A 273 -10.86 7.47 17.92
N MET A 274 -11.68 8.49 17.73
CA MET A 274 -11.72 9.34 16.55
C MET A 274 -11.76 10.79 17.03
N SER A 275 -10.65 11.52 16.88
CA SER A 275 -10.49 12.87 17.40
C SER A 275 -10.55 13.88 16.26
N GLY A 276 -11.53 14.77 16.31
CA GLY A 276 -11.61 15.94 15.44
C GLY A 276 -11.04 17.17 16.15
N ILE A 277 -10.06 17.84 15.54
CA ILE A 277 -9.33 18.96 16.13
C ILE A 277 -9.47 20.17 15.21
N THR A 278 -9.98 21.28 15.75
CA THR A 278 -10.36 22.49 15.01
C THR A 278 -9.65 23.71 15.62
N GLY A 279 -8.32 23.71 15.57
CA GLY A 279 -7.50 24.81 16.10
C GLY A 279 -6.87 24.54 17.48
N PRO A 280 -6.06 25.50 17.96
CA PRO A 280 -5.52 25.50 19.32
C PRO A 280 -6.64 25.71 20.36
N LYS A 281 -6.29 25.64 21.65
CA LYS A 281 -7.23 25.92 22.72
C LYS A 281 -7.76 27.37 22.62
N ARG A 282 -9.04 27.56 22.90
CA ARG A 282 -9.69 28.86 23.08
C ARG A 282 -9.63 29.27 24.55
N ASP A 283 -9.98 30.52 24.83
CA ASP A 283 -10.01 31.04 26.21
C ASP A 283 -11.01 30.30 27.11
N GLU A 284 -12.08 29.75 26.51
CA GLU A 284 -13.11 28.94 27.17
C GLU A 284 -12.75 27.47 27.32
N ASP A 285 -11.73 26.98 26.59
CA ASP A 285 -11.29 25.60 26.65
C ASP A 285 -10.40 25.38 27.90
N ALA A 286 -10.66 24.30 28.64
CA ALA A 286 -9.92 23.99 29.88
C ALA A 286 -8.49 23.51 29.61
N ASP A 287 -8.27 22.80 28.50
CA ASP A 287 -7.01 22.21 28.08
C ASP A 287 -6.81 22.27 26.56
N GLY A 288 -5.58 22.02 26.12
CA GLY A 288 -5.19 22.01 24.70
C GLY A 288 -3.93 22.84 24.41
N PRO A 289 -3.43 22.76 23.17
CA PRO A 289 -2.21 23.47 22.79
C PRO A 289 -2.47 24.97 22.70
N GLU A 290 -1.54 25.78 23.19
CA GLU A 290 -1.55 27.24 23.05
C GLU A 290 -1.32 27.68 21.59
N GLN A 291 -0.59 26.87 20.81
CA GLN A 291 -0.32 27.12 19.39
C GLN A 291 -0.44 25.82 18.58
N MET A 292 -1.06 25.93 17.40
CA MET A 292 -1.23 24.82 16.47
C MET A 292 -0.65 25.18 15.11
N HIS A 293 0.22 24.31 14.58
CA HIS A 293 0.86 24.46 13.28
C HIS A 293 0.44 23.32 12.36
N MET A 294 0.10 23.64 11.11
CA MET A 294 -0.19 22.65 10.07
C MET A 294 0.83 22.80 8.96
N ILE A 295 1.65 21.77 8.72
CA ILE A 295 2.62 21.71 7.63
C ILE A 295 2.03 20.84 6.52
N ILE A 296 1.60 21.48 5.44
CA ILE A 296 1.05 20.83 4.25
C ILE A 296 2.20 20.53 3.29
N VAL A 297 2.40 19.25 2.99
CA VAL A 297 3.57 18.74 2.25
C VAL A 297 3.15 18.25 0.87
N ASP A 298 3.75 18.81 -0.17
CA ASP A 298 3.68 18.27 -1.52
C ASP A 298 4.65 17.08 -1.67
N ASN A 299 5.97 17.33 -1.61
CA ASN A 299 7.02 16.33 -1.75
C ASN A 299 6.80 15.40 -2.97
N GLY A 300 6.43 15.99 -4.11
CA GLY A 300 6.22 15.30 -5.37
C GLY A 300 4.81 14.76 -5.60
N ARG A 301 3.84 15.01 -4.72
CA ARG A 301 2.42 14.63 -4.89
C ARG A 301 1.75 15.36 -6.06
N SER A 302 2.09 16.62 -6.26
CA SER A 302 1.57 17.44 -7.36
C SER A 302 1.92 16.89 -8.74
N LEU A 303 3.01 16.11 -8.86
CA LEU A 303 3.42 15.48 -10.11
C LEU A 303 2.43 14.42 -10.62
N GLN A 304 1.58 13.89 -9.75
CA GLN A 304 0.53 12.95 -10.15
C GLN A 304 -0.76 13.65 -10.59
N LEU A 305 -0.92 14.94 -10.27
CA LEU A 305 -2.09 15.70 -10.71
C LEU A 305 -2.08 15.85 -12.23
N GLY A 306 -3.23 15.59 -12.86
CA GLY A 306 -3.39 15.60 -14.31
C GLY A 306 -2.80 14.37 -15.02
N ASP A 307 -2.07 13.48 -14.34
CA ASP A 307 -1.58 12.24 -14.94
C ASP A 307 -2.72 11.19 -14.96
N PRO A 308 -3.24 10.81 -16.14
CA PRO A 308 -4.37 9.89 -16.23
C PRO A 308 -4.07 8.48 -15.71
N GLU A 309 -2.78 8.10 -15.60
CA GLU A 309 -2.38 6.80 -15.08
C GLU A 309 -2.11 6.82 -13.57
N PHE A 310 -1.74 7.96 -13.00
CA PHE A 310 -1.24 8.04 -11.62
C PHE A 310 -2.02 8.97 -10.69
N GLN A 311 -2.92 9.82 -11.18
CA GLN A 311 -3.68 10.75 -10.33
C GLN A 311 -4.50 10.03 -9.25
N GLU A 312 -5.11 8.87 -9.58
CA GLU A 312 -5.89 8.10 -8.61
C GLU A 312 -5.06 7.59 -7.41
N LEU A 313 -3.73 7.62 -7.48
CA LEU A 313 -2.85 7.28 -6.36
C LEU A 313 -3.07 8.20 -5.16
N LEU A 314 -3.39 9.48 -5.41
CA LEU A 314 -3.69 10.50 -4.40
C LEU A 314 -5.00 10.22 -3.65
N ASN A 315 -5.83 9.29 -4.13
CA ASN A 315 -7.04 8.87 -3.43
C ASN A 315 -6.74 8.02 -2.18
N CYS A 316 -5.50 7.54 -1.99
CA CYS A 316 -5.16 6.57 -0.96
C CYS A 316 -5.44 7.09 0.45
N ILE A 317 -6.29 6.38 1.21
CA ILE A 317 -6.60 6.68 2.62
C ILE A 317 -5.69 5.95 3.63
N ARG A 318 -4.57 5.38 3.19
CA ARG A 318 -3.54 4.70 4.03
C ARG A 318 -4.05 3.56 4.92
N CYS A 319 -5.10 2.86 4.52
CA CYS A 319 -5.66 1.74 5.29
C CYS A 319 -4.78 0.47 5.36
N GLY A 320 -3.78 0.32 4.48
CA GLY A 320 -2.93 -0.89 4.44
C GLY A 320 -3.59 -2.17 3.88
N ALA A 321 -4.87 -2.15 3.50
CA ALA A 321 -5.56 -3.34 2.98
C ALA A 321 -4.87 -4.00 1.76
N CYS A 322 -4.22 -3.19 0.92
CA CYS A 322 -3.46 -3.67 -0.23
C CYS A 322 -2.20 -4.46 0.17
N LEU A 323 -1.56 -4.15 1.30
CA LEU A 323 -0.43 -4.93 1.84
C LEU A 323 -0.93 -6.31 2.28
N ASN A 324 -2.02 -6.33 3.06
CA ASN A 324 -2.64 -7.54 3.60
C ASN A 324 -3.15 -8.50 2.51
N ALA A 325 -3.58 -7.99 1.36
CA ALA A 325 -4.04 -8.79 0.24
C ALA A 325 -2.89 -9.29 -0.67
N CYS A 326 -1.74 -8.63 -0.65
CA CYS A 326 -0.66 -8.88 -1.61
C CYS A 326 0.08 -10.18 -1.30
N PRO A 327 0.12 -11.16 -2.22
CA PRO A 327 0.85 -12.41 -2.00
C PRO A 327 2.35 -12.17 -1.83
N VAL A 328 2.94 -11.20 -2.54
CA VAL A 328 4.37 -10.89 -2.44
C VAL A 328 4.72 -10.33 -1.07
N TYR A 329 4.02 -9.27 -0.63
CA TYR A 329 4.24 -8.64 0.69
C TYR A 329 4.14 -9.67 1.83
N ARG A 330 3.16 -10.57 1.77
CA ARG A 330 2.95 -11.62 2.78
C ARG A 330 4.10 -12.63 2.90
N HIS A 331 4.97 -12.69 1.90
CA HIS A 331 6.14 -13.57 1.89
C HIS A 331 7.45 -12.84 2.20
N ILE A 332 7.59 -11.57 1.84
CA ILE A 332 8.86 -10.84 1.96
C ILE A 332 8.85 -9.73 3.03
N GLY A 333 7.69 -9.42 3.61
CA GLY A 333 7.53 -8.33 4.58
C GLY A 333 7.69 -6.93 3.95
N GLY A 334 7.71 -5.91 4.81
CA GLY A 334 7.84 -4.52 4.37
C GLY A 334 9.26 -4.11 4.02
N HIS A 335 10.25 -4.52 4.80
CA HIS A 335 11.65 -4.08 4.62
C HIS A 335 12.25 -4.47 3.27
N ALA A 336 11.79 -5.56 2.65
CA ALA A 336 12.27 -5.96 1.33
C ALA A 336 11.97 -4.91 0.24
N TYR A 337 10.97 -4.04 0.44
CA TYR A 337 10.62 -2.94 -0.45
C TYR A 337 11.65 -1.80 -0.41
N GLY A 338 12.41 -1.63 0.69
CA GLY A 338 13.50 -0.66 0.77
C GLY A 338 13.08 0.80 0.91
N SER A 339 11.83 1.07 1.32
CA SER A 339 11.28 2.40 1.56
C SER A 339 10.27 2.34 2.71
N THR A 340 9.99 3.49 3.33
CA THR A 340 8.95 3.68 4.35
C THR A 340 7.58 3.18 3.87
N TYR A 341 7.28 3.36 2.57
CA TYR A 341 6.08 2.81 1.96
C TYR A 341 6.38 1.43 1.37
N SER A 342 5.65 0.42 1.83
CA SER A 342 5.82 -0.97 1.41
C SER A 342 4.59 -1.55 0.70
N GLY A 343 4.73 -2.77 0.17
CA GLY A 343 3.65 -3.46 -0.53
C GLY A 343 3.27 -2.81 -1.86
N PRO A 344 2.10 -3.15 -2.42
CA PRO A 344 1.65 -2.63 -3.71
C PRO A 344 1.57 -1.10 -3.78
N ILE A 345 1.17 -0.45 -2.68
CA ILE A 345 1.07 1.01 -2.63
C ILE A 345 2.47 1.64 -2.65
N GLY A 346 3.43 1.11 -1.88
CA GLY A 346 4.81 1.59 -1.89
C GLY A 346 5.50 1.41 -3.24
N ALA A 347 5.25 0.28 -3.90
CA ALA A 347 5.81 -0.01 -5.22
C ALA A 347 5.33 0.96 -6.33
N VAL A 348 4.25 1.72 -6.09
CA VAL A 348 3.76 2.76 -7.01
C VAL A 348 4.08 4.17 -6.48
N LEU A 349 3.85 4.39 -5.19
CA LEU A 349 4.01 5.69 -4.54
C LEU A 349 5.47 6.13 -4.42
N THR A 350 6.37 5.25 -4.00
CA THR A 350 7.77 5.64 -3.82
C THR A 350 8.38 6.17 -5.12
N PRO A 351 8.24 5.51 -6.29
CA PRO A 351 8.64 6.09 -7.57
C PRO A 351 7.94 7.41 -7.90
N ALA A 352 6.64 7.53 -7.59
CA ALA A 352 5.85 8.72 -7.91
C ALA A 352 6.29 9.96 -7.12
N LEU A 353 6.66 9.81 -5.85
CA LEU A 353 7.17 10.89 -5.01
C LEU A 353 8.60 11.32 -5.42
N ASN A 354 9.45 10.38 -5.81
CA ASN A 354 10.90 10.64 -5.96
C ASN A 354 11.35 11.17 -7.33
N LYS A 355 10.44 11.46 -8.28
CA LYS A 355 10.72 11.90 -9.68
C LYS A 355 11.59 10.95 -10.53
N ASN A 356 12.34 10.05 -9.92
CA ASN A 356 13.35 9.20 -10.54
C ASN A 356 12.90 7.75 -10.55
N VAL A 357 12.11 7.40 -11.57
CA VAL A 357 11.59 6.04 -11.76
C VAL A 357 12.73 5.01 -11.91
N ALA A 358 13.91 5.41 -12.41
CA ALA A 358 15.03 4.51 -12.65
C ALA A 358 15.66 3.97 -11.36
N GLU A 359 15.66 4.75 -10.28
CA GLU A 359 16.21 4.35 -8.98
C GLU A 359 15.33 3.35 -8.24
N TRP A 360 14.03 3.38 -8.51
CA TRP A 360 13.02 2.52 -7.90
C TRP A 360 12.40 1.55 -8.91
N ASP A 361 13.15 1.20 -9.96
CA ASP A 361 12.59 0.54 -11.13
C ASP A 361 12.30 -0.96 -10.91
N ASP A 362 12.90 -1.55 -9.89
CA ASP A 362 12.86 -2.98 -9.63
C ASP A 362 11.73 -3.35 -8.68
N ILE A 363 11.32 -2.44 -7.78
CA ILE A 363 10.21 -2.62 -6.85
C ILE A 363 8.88 -2.82 -7.58
N ALA A 364 8.72 -2.19 -8.76
CA ALA A 364 7.56 -2.39 -9.61
C ALA A 364 7.45 -3.86 -10.10
N ASN A 365 8.56 -4.60 -10.12
CA ASN A 365 8.61 -6.02 -10.47
C ASN A 365 8.27 -6.95 -9.30
N ALA A 366 8.22 -6.44 -8.06
CA ALA A 366 7.79 -7.18 -6.87
C ALA A 366 6.26 -7.33 -6.80
N SER A 367 5.63 -7.74 -7.90
CA SER A 367 4.19 -7.93 -8.02
C SER A 367 3.85 -9.02 -9.03
N SER A 368 2.89 -9.87 -8.67
CA SER A 368 2.29 -10.87 -9.55
C SER A 368 1.19 -10.32 -10.46
N LEU A 369 0.88 -9.02 -10.37
CA LEU A 369 -0.17 -8.34 -11.15
C LEU A 369 -1.56 -8.99 -11.03
N CYS A 370 -1.87 -9.61 -9.89
CA CYS A 370 -3.11 -10.40 -9.72
C CYS A 370 -4.38 -9.57 -9.41
N GLY A 371 -4.29 -8.24 -9.31
CA GLY A 371 -5.44 -7.37 -9.01
C GLY A 371 -5.97 -7.43 -7.57
N ALA A 372 -5.46 -8.30 -6.69
CA ALA A 372 -5.95 -8.45 -5.32
C ALA A 372 -5.90 -7.15 -4.48
N CYS A 373 -4.95 -6.26 -4.77
CA CYS A 373 -4.86 -4.94 -4.13
C CYS A 373 -6.04 -4.02 -4.49
N TYR A 374 -6.56 -4.11 -5.72
CA TYR A 374 -7.73 -3.34 -6.17
C TYR A 374 -9.01 -3.87 -5.51
N GLU A 375 -9.21 -5.20 -5.51
CA GLU A 375 -10.33 -5.86 -4.82
C GLU A 375 -10.35 -5.54 -3.33
N ALA A 376 -9.17 -5.45 -2.69
CA ALA A 376 -9.08 -5.09 -1.29
C ALA A 376 -9.25 -3.58 -1.02
N CYS A 377 -9.04 -2.71 -2.00
CA CYS A 377 -8.98 -1.26 -1.78
C CYS A 377 -10.38 -0.68 -1.47
N PRO A 378 -10.57 0.02 -0.33
CA PRO A 378 -11.84 0.66 -0.02
C PRO A 378 -12.22 1.79 -0.97
N VAL A 379 -11.24 2.38 -1.66
CA VAL A 379 -11.43 3.49 -2.60
C VAL A 379 -10.96 3.14 -4.01
N LYS A 380 -10.92 1.83 -4.31
CA LYS A 380 -10.75 1.24 -5.66
C LYS A 380 -9.55 1.77 -6.48
N ILE A 381 -8.38 1.94 -5.86
CA ILE A 381 -7.17 2.37 -6.58
C ILE A 381 -6.58 1.20 -7.39
N PRO A 382 -6.41 1.32 -8.71
CA PRO A 382 -5.94 0.23 -9.58
C PRO A 382 -4.40 0.11 -9.58
N LEU A 383 -3.81 -0.18 -8.41
CA LEU A 383 -2.35 -0.25 -8.25
C LEU A 383 -1.68 -1.26 -9.21
N HIS A 384 -2.37 -2.33 -9.61
CA HIS A 384 -1.85 -3.32 -10.54
C HIS A 384 -1.68 -2.76 -11.95
N ASP A 385 -2.62 -1.93 -12.42
CA ASP A 385 -2.49 -1.25 -13.71
C ASP A 385 -1.41 -0.17 -13.66
N MET A 386 -1.33 0.58 -12.55
CA MET A 386 -0.26 1.56 -12.31
C MET A 386 1.13 0.91 -12.34
N LEU A 387 1.28 -0.30 -11.79
CA LEU A 387 2.54 -1.06 -11.88
C LEU A 387 2.87 -1.46 -13.32
N VAL A 388 1.86 -1.82 -14.14
CA VAL A 388 2.07 -2.07 -15.58
C VAL A 388 2.49 -0.79 -16.29
N ALA A 389 1.86 0.35 -15.97
CA ALA A 389 2.22 1.65 -16.51
C ALA A 389 3.66 2.05 -16.15
N LEU A 390 4.09 1.84 -14.90
CA LEU A 390 5.49 2.06 -14.48
C LEU A 390 6.46 1.19 -15.28
N ARG A 391 6.17 -0.11 -15.42
CA ARG A 391 7.00 -1.03 -16.22
C ARG A 391 7.03 -0.60 -17.70
N ARG A 392 5.92 -0.11 -18.25
CA ARG A 392 5.85 0.43 -19.62
C ARG A 392 6.71 1.69 -19.77
N ARG A 393 6.53 2.70 -18.92
CA ARG A 393 7.29 3.95 -18.91
C ARG A 393 8.79 3.69 -18.75
N LYS A 394 9.20 2.70 -17.94
CA LYS A 394 10.60 2.24 -17.82
C LYS A 394 11.17 1.79 -19.16
N VAL A 395 10.44 0.94 -19.88
CA VAL A 395 10.88 0.40 -21.18
C VAL A 395 10.88 1.49 -22.25
N GLU A 396 9.83 2.31 -22.33
CA GLU A 396 9.72 3.44 -23.26
C GLU A 396 10.80 4.51 -23.01
N GLY A 397 11.15 4.75 -21.75
CA GLY A 397 12.23 5.65 -21.34
C GLY A 397 13.63 5.08 -21.54
N GLY A 398 13.80 3.92 -22.19
CA GLY A 398 15.11 3.35 -22.51
C GLY A 398 15.83 2.61 -21.38
N HIS A 399 15.18 2.44 -20.22
CA HIS A 399 15.72 1.73 -19.05
C HIS A 399 15.37 0.22 -19.05
N GLY A 400 14.80 -0.28 -20.14
CA GLY A 400 14.48 -1.70 -20.33
C GLY A 400 15.72 -2.56 -20.66
N ASN A 401 15.63 -3.85 -20.36
CA ASN A 401 16.67 -4.80 -20.77
C ASN A 401 16.64 -5.01 -22.30
N LYS A 402 17.73 -4.66 -22.98
CA LYS A 402 17.85 -4.75 -24.44
C LYS A 402 17.76 -6.20 -24.95
N VAL A 403 18.29 -7.16 -24.19
CA VAL A 403 18.24 -8.60 -24.53
C VAL A 403 16.81 -9.11 -24.41
N GLU A 404 16.11 -8.73 -23.34
CA GLU A 404 14.69 -9.06 -23.16
C GLU A 404 13.83 -8.44 -24.28
N THR A 405 14.08 -7.18 -24.63
CA THR A 405 13.39 -6.48 -25.72
C THR A 405 13.57 -7.20 -27.06
N ALA A 406 14.79 -7.61 -27.39
CA ALA A 406 15.08 -8.39 -28.60
C ALA A 406 14.38 -9.76 -28.56
N GLY A 407 14.41 -10.43 -27.41
CA GLY A 407 13.72 -11.70 -27.19
C GLY A 407 12.20 -11.61 -27.37
N MET A 408 11.57 -10.56 -26.83
CA MET A 408 10.14 -10.30 -26.99
C MET A 408 9.76 -9.94 -28.43
N LYS A 409 10.60 -9.17 -29.15
CA LYS A 409 10.38 -8.91 -30.59
C LYS A 409 10.47 -10.19 -31.42
N ALA A 410 11.45 -11.06 -31.13
CA ALA A 410 11.56 -12.37 -31.78
C ALA A 410 10.35 -13.26 -31.46
N TYR A 411 9.93 -13.32 -30.19
CA TYR A 411 8.73 -14.03 -29.76
C TYR A 411 7.50 -13.53 -30.53
N ALA A 412 7.26 -12.22 -30.57
CA ALA A 412 6.15 -11.60 -31.30
C ALA A 412 6.18 -11.95 -32.79
N ALA A 413 7.35 -11.94 -33.44
CA ALA A 413 7.49 -12.32 -34.85
C ALA A 413 7.14 -13.80 -35.11
N VAL A 414 7.36 -14.69 -34.14
CA VAL A 414 7.00 -16.11 -34.21
C VAL A 414 5.51 -16.33 -33.93
N VAL A 415 4.98 -15.76 -32.84
CA VAL A 415 3.60 -16.02 -32.40
C VAL A 415 2.53 -15.30 -33.22
N SER A 416 2.87 -14.18 -33.86
CA SER A 416 1.95 -13.38 -34.69
C SER A 416 1.45 -14.11 -35.94
N LYS A 417 2.14 -15.17 -36.40
CA LYS A 417 1.70 -15.99 -37.53
C LYS A 417 1.50 -17.44 -37.13
N SER A 418 0.30 -17.96 -37.38
CA SER A 418 -0.09 -19.34 -37.03
C SER A 418 0.86 -20.40 -37.59
N SER A 419 1.36 -20.22 -38.82
CA SER A 419 2.29 -21.13 -39.48
C SER A 419 3.67 -21.16 -38.80
N ARG A 420 4.23 -19.99 -38.44
CA ARG A 420 5.51 -19.87 -37.73
C ARG A 420 5.42 -20.49 -36.35
N PHE A 421 4.37 -20.17 -35.60
CA PHE A 421 4.13 -20.75 -34.28
C PHE A 421 3.98 -22.27 -34.37
N GLY A 422 3.25 -22.79 -35.36
CA GLY A 422 3.11 -24.23 -35.60
C GLY A 422 4.45 -24.91 -35.93
N ALA A 423 5.28 -24.29 -36.77
CA ALA A 423 6.62 -24.80 -37.08
C ALA A 423 7.53 -24.80 -35.84
N ALA A 424 7.51 -23.73 -35.04
CA ALA A 424 8.26 -23.63 -33.79
C ALA A 424 7.82 -24.70 -32.77
N LEU A 425 6.53 -24.97 -32.64
CA LEU A 425 6.02 -26.06 -31.79
C LEU A 425 6.51 -27.43 -32.26
N LYS A 426 6.47 -27.73 -33.57
CA LYS A 426 7.00 -29.01 -34.11
C LYS A 426 8.50 -29.16 -33.85
N ALA A 427 9.27 -28.10 -34.07
CA ALA A 427 10.70 -28.07 -33.76
C ALA A 427 10.94 -28.30 -32.26
N GLY A 428 10.16 -27.65 -31.40
CA GLY A 428 10.18 -27.87 -29.94
C GLY A 428 9.83 -29.30 -29.54
N GLN A 429 8.82 -29.92 -30.16
CA GLN A 429 8.42 -31.31 -29.89
C GLN A 429 9.50 -32.33 -30.26
N LEU A 430 10.27 -32.06 -31.32
CA LEU A 430 11.41 -32.90 -31.71
C LEU A 430 12.61 -32.64 -30.79
N GLY A 431 12.94 -31.38 -30.53
CA GLY A 431 14.09 -30.98 -29.72
C GLY A 431 13.97 -31.35 -28.24
N GLN A 432 12.75 -31.35 -27.69
CA GLN A 432 12.53 -31.67 -26.28
C GLN A 432 12.91 -33.11 -25.91
N LYS A 433 12.97 -34.05 -26.88
CA LYS A 433 13.31 -35.46 -26.63
C LYS A 433 14.68 -35.66 -25.97
N LEU A 434 15.59 -34.69 -26.14
CA LEU A 434 16.93 -34.72 -25.55
C LEU A 434 16.98 -34.23 -24.11
N VAL A 435 15.96 -33.48 -23.67
CA VAL A 435 15.96 -32.77 -22.37
C VAL A 435 14.80 -33.16 -21.45
N VAL A 436 13.75 -33.79 -21.99
CA VAL A 436 12.60 -34.27 -21.22
C VAL A 436 12.96 -35.57 -20.50
N LYS A 437 12.70 -35.62 -19.19
CA LYS A 437 12.69 -36.85 -18.38
C LYS A 437 11.38 -36.88 -17.59
N ASN A 438 10.66 -38.00 -17.62
CA ASN A 438 9.38 -38.18 -16.92
C ASN A 438 8.33 -37.09 -17.22
N GLY A 439 8.27 -36.60 -18.45
CA GLY A 439 7.30 -35.56 -18.86
C GLY A 439 7.67 -34.14 -18.41
N GLU A 440 8.86 -33.95 -17.86
CA GLU A 440 9.34 -32.69 -17.30
C GLU A 440 10.70 -32.29 -17.90
N ILE A 441 10.94 -30.99 -18.00
CA ILE A 441 12.21 -30.40 -18.42
C ILE A 441 12.82 -29.69 -17.20
N THR A 442 13.83 -30.31 -16.60
CA THR A 442 14.51 -29.80 -15.39
C THR A 442 15.77 -28.97 -15.69
N LEU A 443 16.16 -28.85 -16.97
CA LEU A 443 17.36 -28.16 -17.41
C LEU A 443 17.35 -26.68 -16.98
N LYS A 444 18.32 -26.27 -16.16
CA LYS A 444 18.49 -24.88 -15.69
C LYS A 444 19.43 -24.06 -16.59
N ALA A 445 19.14 -24.02 -17.90
CA ALA A 445 19.98 -23.32 -18.88
C ALA A 445 19.17 -22.33 -19.73
N GLY A 446 19.83 -21.30 -20.22
CA GLY A 446 19.24 -20.28 -21.10
C GLY A 446 17.95 -19.66 -20.51
N PRO A 447 16.90 -19.46 -21.32
CA PRO A 447 15.64 -18.83 -20.86
C PRO A 447 14.88 -19.66 -19.83
N LEU A 448 15.15 -20.97 -19.72
CA LEU A 448 14.50 -21.85 -18.74
C LEU A 448 15.11 -21.77 -17.34
N LYS A 449 16.34 -21.24 -17.20
CA LYS A 449 17.05 -21.18 -15.90
C LYS A 449 16.20 -20.51 -14.83
N GLY A 450 15.55 -19.38 -15.13
CA GLY A 450 14.72 -18.64 -14.18
C GLY A 450 13.51 -19.43 -13.70
N TRP A 451 12.75 -20.01 -14.64
CA TRP A 451 11.57 -20.83 -14.33
C TRP A 451 11.96 -22.11 -13.58
N ASN A 452 12.92 -22.86 -14.11
CA ASN A 452 13.35 -24.14 -13.55
C ASN A 452 14.08 -24.03 -12.21
N SER A 453 14.42 -22.81 -11.76
CA SER A 453 14.95 -22.59 -10.41
C SER A 453 13.89 -22.74 -9.32
N TYR A 454 12.62 -22.49 -9.64
CA TYR A 454 11.52 -22.47 -8.66
C TYR A 454 10.32 -23.32 -9.05
N ARG A 455 10.20 -23.68 -10.33
CA ARG A 455 9.13 -24.49 -10.92
C ARG A 455 9.77 -25.56 -11.82
N VAL A 456 8.95 -26.39 -12.44
CA VAL A 456 9.40 -27.33 -13.47
C VAL A 456 8.68 -27.03 -14.77
N THR A 457 9.42 -27.00 -15.87
CA THR A 457 8.83 -26.76 -17.20
C THR A 457 8.16 -28.05 -17.68
N PRO A 458 6.86 -28.05 -18.01
CA PRO A 458 6.20 -29.24 -18.52
C PRO A 458 6.70 -29.57 -19.93
N SER A 459 6.70 -30.86 -20.29
CA SER A 459 6.93 -31.28 -21.67
C SER A 459 5.82 -30.78 -22.60
N LEU A 460 6.18 -30.52 -23.86
CA LEU A 460 5.22 -30.21 -24.91
C LEU A 460 4.45 -31.49 -25.27
N ALA A 461 3.13 -31.39 -25.32
CA ALA A 461 2.26 -32.48 -25.73
C ALA A 461 2.63 -32.99 -27.13
N LYS A 462 2.51 -34.32 -27.36
CA LYS A 462 2.76 -34.95 -28.66
C LYS A 462 1.84 -34.41 -29.75
N THR A 463 0.60 -34.11 -29.38
CA THR A 463 -0.43 -33.53 -30.25
C THR A 463 -0.85 -32.20 -29.67
N SER A 464 -0.73 -31.13 -30.47
CA SER A 464 -1.23 -29.82 -30.06
C SER A 464 -2.77 -29.76 -30.12
N PHE A 465 -3.37 -28.88 -29.32
CA PHE A 465 -4.82 -28.66 -29.36
C PHE A 465 -5.34 -28.37 -30.78
N ARG A 466 -4.59 -27.59 -31.57
CA ARG A 466 -4.96 -27.28 -32.97
C ARG A 466 -4.98 -28.53 -33.87
N GLN A 467 -4.08 -29.48 -33.65
CA GLN A 467 -4.07 -30.74 -34.40
C GLN A 467 -5.20 -31.67 -33.97
N SER A 468 -5.53 -31.68 -32.67
CA SER A 468 -6.66 -32.47 -32.16
C SER A 468 -8.01 -31.81 -32.44
N TRP A 469 -8.06 -30.54 -32.84
CA TRP A 469 -9.31 -29.79 -32.96
C TRP A 469 -10.29 -30.38 -33.98
N GLU A 470 -9.83 -30.77 -35.17
CA GLU A 470 -10.71 -31.39 -36.17
C GLU A 470 -11.29 -32.72 -35.68
N ARG A 471 -10.50 -33.50 -34.93
CA ARG A 471 -10.95 -34.74 -34.31
C ARG A 471 -11.98 -34.46 -33.21
N LEU A 472 -11.66 -33.56 -32.28
CA LEU A 472 -12.57 -33.13 -31.20
C LEU A 472 -13.87 -32.57 -31.75
N LYS A 473 -13.82 -31.84 -32.87
CA LYS A 473 -14.99 -31.29 -33.56
C LYS A 473 -15.85 -32.39 -34.17
N SER A 474 -15.26 -33.46 -34.70
CA SER A 474 -16.00 -34.67 -35.13
C SER A 474 -16.62 -35.36 -33.93
N GLU A 475 -15.84 -35.64 -32.88
CA GLU A 475 -16.31 -36.28 -31.65
C GLU A 475 -17.50 -35.52 -31.02
N ILE A 476 -17.42 -34.19 -30.91
CA ILE A 476 -18.54 -33.36 -30.42
C ILE A 476 -19.77 -33.45 -31.33
N LYS A 477 -19.58 -33.58 -32.64
CA LYS A 477 -20.69 -33.71 -33.60
C LYS A 477 -21.34 -35.10 -33.52
N ASP A 478 -20.52 -36.13 -33.30
CA ASP A 478 -20.95 -37.52 -33.23
C ASP A 478 -21.57 -37.87 -31.86
N GLU A 479 -21.16 -37.19 -30.79
CA GLU A 479 -21.72 -37.30 -29.43
C GLU A 479 -22.83 -36.28 -29.13
N ALA A 480 -23.11 -35.35 -30.04
CA ALA A 480 -24.24 -34.44 -29.89
C ALA A 480 -25.54 -35.26 -29.92
N PRO A 481 -26.38 -35.23 -28.87
CA PRO A 481 -27.65 -35.92 -28.89
C PRO A 481 -28.47 -35.41 -30.08
N GLU A 482 -29.13 -36.32 -30.81
CA GLU A 482 -30.08 -35.93 -31.84
C GLU A 482 -31.11 -34.99 -31.21
N MET A 483 -31.11 -33.74 -31.66
CA MET A 483 -32.09 -32.77 -31.18
C MET A 483 -33.47 -33.25 -31.60
N GLU A 484 -34.39 -33.31 -30.64
CA GLU A 484 -35.80 -33.60 -30.88
C GLU A 484 -36.32 -32.86 -32.13
N PRO A 485 -36.99 -33.54 -33.08
CA PRO A 485 -37.40 -32.92 -34.35
C PRO A 485 -38.19 -31.62 -34.17
N ASN A 486 -38.96 -31.53 -33.08
CA ASN A 486 -39.76 -30.37 -32.70
C ASN A 486 -38.87 -29.17 -32.30
N LEU A 487 -37.73 -29.41 -31.65
CA LEU A 487 -36.75 -28.40 -31.29
C LEU A 487 -36.01 -27.90 -32.52
N VAL A 488 -35.62 -28.81 -33.43
CA VAL A 488 -34.95 -28.47 -34.69
C VAL A 488 -35.84 -27.58 -35.56
N ALA A 489 -37.12 -27.95 -35.74
CA ALA A 489 -38.08 -27.16 -36.49
C ALA A 489 -38.28 -25.75 -35.88
N ARG A 490 -38.35 -25.65 -34.54
CA ARG A 490 -38.42 -24.35 -33.84
C ARG A 490 -37.17 -23.50 -34.05
N LEU A 491 -35.98 -24.10 -33.96
CA LEU A 491 -34.71 -23.40 -34.17
C LEU A 491 -34.54 -22.94 -35.62
N GLN A 492 -34.91 -23.77 -36.60
CA GLN A 492 -34.92 -23.40 -38.01
C GLN A 492 -35.89 -22.24 -38.29
N ALA A 493 -37.11 -22.29 -37.76
CA ALA A 493 -38.06 -21.19 -37.87
C ALA A 493 -37.52 -19.88 -37.24
N ILE A 494 -36.79 -19.95 -36.12
CA ILE A 494 -36.14 -18.78 -35.51
C ILE A 494 -35.01 -18.24 -36.40
N VAL A 495 -34.19 -19.12 -36.99
CA VAL A 495 -33.10 -18.72 -37.90
C VAL A 495 -33.65 -18.10 -39.18
N GLU A 496 -34.69 -18.69 -39.78
CA GLU A 496 -35.39 -18.17 -40.96
C GLU A 496 -36.07 -16.83 -40.66
N ALA A 497 -36.75 -16.71 -39.52
CA ALA A 497 -37.34 -15.45 -39.09
C ALA A 497 -36.29 -14.35 -38.88
N ARG A 498 -35.11 -14.69 -38.35
CA ARG A 498 -33.98 -13.75 -38.21
C ARG A 498 -33.36 -13.37 -39.56
N ALA A 499 -33.23 -14.33 -40.48
CA ALA A 499 -32.71 -14.09 -41.83
C ALA A 499 -33.68 -13.26 -42.69
N ALA A 500 -34.99 -13.40 -42.47
CA ALA A 500 -36.04 -12.62 -43.12
C ALA A 500 -36.26 -11.22 -42.50
N GLY A 501 -35.35 -10.74 -41.64
CA GLY A 501 -35.41 -9.40 -41.04
C GLY A 501 -36.35 -9.27 -39.84
N GLY A 502 -36.84 -10.37 -39.28
CA GLY A 502 -37.72 -10.39 -38.11
C GLY A 502 -37.00 -10.10 -36.80
N ARG A 503 -36.79 -8.82 -36.48
CA ARG A 503 -36.78 -8.39 -35.07
C ARG A 503 -38.24 -8.40 -34.58
N LYS A 504 -38.72 -9.55 -34.08
CA LYS A 504 -39.85 -9.55 -33.16
C LYS A 504 -39.33 -9.81 -31.75
N GLN A 505 -39.66 -8.86 -30.88
CA GLN A 505 -39.36 -8.81 -29.45
C GLN A 505 -39.64 -10.15 -28.77
N ILE A 506 -38.65 -10.64 -28.03
CA ILE A 506 -38.83 -11.38 -26.78
C ILE A 506 -37.88 -10.73 -25.79
#